data_AF-A0A962JLD8-F1
#
_entry.id   AF-A0A962JLD8-F1
#
_cell.length_a   1.000
_cell.length_b   1.000
_cell.length_c   1.000
_cell.angle_alpha   90.00
_cell.angle_beta   90.00
_cell.angle_gamma   90.00
#
_symmetry.space_group_name_H-M   'P 1'
#
loop_
_entity.id
_entity.type
_entity.pdbx_description
1 polymer ?
#
loop_
_entity_poly.entity_id
_entity_poly.type
_entity_poly.pdbx_seq_one_letter_code
_entity_poly.pdbx_strand_id
1 'polypeptide(L)'
;MKYLLTLIVIFLTACHTSPTPIKPHFKVRSCTGDIDLYVISHGWHTGFAVRAADLNALIPELALRFPHKQFYEIGWGDAGFYQANQITTGLTLRAMFWSSGSVVHIVSFNENPNIYFEQSTVQLIKTNPDAYNSLLQFIKTSLKTDNTQRIIKENKGIYGDSQFYTGVGNY
;
A
#
# COMPACT_ATOMS: atom_id res chain seq x y z
N MET A 1 -32.10 6.24 33.47
CA MET A 1 -31.30 7.39 32.98
C MET A 1 -29.86 7.40 33.50
N LYS A 2 -29.61 7.27 34.81
CA LYS A 2 -28.24 7.35 35.39
C LYS A 2 -27.25 6.34 34.79
N TYR A 3 -27.64 5.08 34.65
CA TYR A 3 -26.79 4.03 34.07
C TYR A 3 -26.54 4.18 32.57
N LEU A 4 -27.48 4.78 31.83
CA LEU A 4 -27.35 5.05 30.40
C LEU A 4 -26.29 6.14 30.14
N LEU A 5 -26.29 7.18 30.99
CA LEU A 5 -25.29 8.25 30.95
C LEU A 5 -23.90 7.73 31.31
N THR A 6 -23.80 6.84 32.31
CA THR A 6 -22.53 6.22 32.69
C THR A 6 -21.96 5.34 31.57
N LEU A 7 -22.80 4.57 30.86
CA LEU A 7 -22.35 3.74 29.74
C LEU A 7 -21.82 4.59 28.57
N ILE A 8 -22.50 5.69 28.24
CA ILE A 8 -22.10 6.62 27.17
C ILE A 8 -20.76 7.29 27.51
N VAL A 9 -20.53 7.68 28.76
CA VAL A 9 -19.26 8.27 29.21
C VAL A 9 -18.11 7.26 29.11
N ILE A 10 -18.33 5.98 29.44
CA ILE A 10 -17.31 4.93 29.32
C ILE A 10 -16.95 4.69 27.84
N PHE A 11 -17.93 4.68 26.93
CA PHE A 11 -17.67 4.55 25.49
C PHE A 11 -16.95 5.76 24.88
N LEU A 12 -17.20 6.98 25.38
CA LEU A 12 -16.52 8.19 24.90
C LEU A 12 -15.07 8.29 25.41
N THR A 13 -14.72 7.66 26.53
CA THR A 13 -13.33 7.61 27.04
C THR A 13 -12.47 6.52 26.39
N ALA A 14 -13.07 5.61 25.62
CA ALA A 14 -12.39 4.45 25.04
C ALA A 14 -11.58 4.75 23.76
N CYS A 15 -11.66 5.95 23.19
CA CYS A 15 -10.92 6.32 21.98
C CYS A 15 -10.03 7.54 22.21
N HIS A 16 -8.94 7.36 22.93
CA HIS A 16 -7.79 8.27 22.86
C HIS A 16 -6.45 7.53 22.78
N THR A 17 -6.45 6.28 22.31
CA THR A 17 -5.23 5.67 21.80
C THR A 17 -4.97 6.25 20.42
N SER A 18 -4.31 7.41 20.36
CA SER A 18 -3.54 7.72 19.14
C SER A 18 -2.65 6.50 18.90
N PRO A 19 -2.64 5.90 17.69
CA PRO A 19 -1.71 4.83 17.43
C PRO A 19 -0.34 5.38 17.77
N THR A 20 0.29 4.81 18.80
CA THR A 20 1.67 5.18 19.13
C THR A 20 2.44 4.87 17.85
N PRO A 21 3.03 5.88 17.17
CA PRO A 21 3.82 5.60 16.00
C PRO A 21 4.82 4.55 16.42
N ILE A 22 4.85 3.43 15.72
CA ILE A 22 5.76 2.33 15.99
C ILE A 22 7.14 2.99 15.97
N LYS A 23 7.74 3.20 17.14
CA LYS A 23 9.07 3.79 17.21
C LYS A 23 9.93 2.81 16.43
N PRO A 24 10.58 3.22 15.33
CA PRO A 24 11.36 2.30 14.54
C PRO A 24 12.38 1.65 15.48
N HIS A 25 12.21 0.34 15.72
CA HIS A 25 13.14 -0.44 16.54
C HIS A 25 14.49 -0.62 15.83
N PHE A 26 14.56 -0.21 14.58
CA PHE A 26 15.78 -0.12 13.81
C PHE A 26 16.51 1.17 14.22
N LYS A 27 17.78 1.04 14.63
CA LYS A 27 18.71 2.18 14.62
C LYS A 27 18.53 2.86 13.26
N VAL A 28 18.29 4.18 13.27
CA VAL A 28 18.29 5.01 12.06
C VAL A 28 19.67 4.83 11.41
N ARG A 29 19.77 3.85 10.52
CA ARG A 29 20.94 3.66 9.69
C ARG A 29 20.81 4.75 8.64
N SER A 30 21.82 5.61 8.53
CA SER A 30 21.88 6.55 7.40
C SER A 30 21.59 5.76 6.13
N CYS A 31 20.70 6.27 5.31
CA CYS A 31 20.36 5.63 4.05
C CYS A 31 21.58 5.79 3.12
N THR A 32 22.54 4.88 3.27
CA THR A 32 23.81 4.87 2.55
C THR A 32 23.67 3.92 1.37
N GLY A 33 23.40 4.45 0.18
CA GLY A 33 23.34 3.66 -1.05
C GLY A 33 22.88 4.50 -2.23
N ASP A 34 22.94 3.94 -3.43
CA ASP A 34 22.72 4.68 -4.67
C ASP A 34 21.39 4.33 -5.37
N ILE A 35 20.61 3.40 -4.80
CA ILE A 35 19.33 2.98 -5.39
C ILE A 35 18.23 3.95 -4.99
N ASP A 36 17.51 4.45 -5.99
CA ASP A 36 16.34 5.28 -5.80
C ASP A 36 15.12 4.46 -5.39
N LEU A 37 14.53 4.84 -4.25
CA LEU A 37 13.21 4.40 -3.80
C LEU A 37 12.37 5.65 -3.54
N TYR A 38 11.17 5.70 -4.10
CA TYR A 38 10.28 6.84 -3.89
C TYR A 38 9.17 6.45 -2.91
N VAL A 39 8.88 7.35 -1.97
CA VAL A 39 7.71 7.27 -1.09
C VAL A 39 6.74 8.35 -1.51
N ILE A 40 5.50 7.98 -1.80
CA ILE A 40 4.48 8.89 -2.33
C ILE A 40 3.35 8.94 -1.33
N SER A 41 3.03 10.13 -0.84
CA SER A 41 1.88 10.38 0.02
C SER A 41 0.82 11.18 -0.73
N HIS A 42 -0.36 10.59 -0.88
CA HIS A 42 -1.57 11.19 -1.41
C HIS A 42 -2.45 11.79 -0.28
N GLY A 43 -1.86 12.09 0.88
CA GLY A 43 -2.54 12.59 2.08
C GLY A 43 -3.14 11.48 2.95
N TRP A 44 -4.07 10.69 2.41
CA TRP A 44 -4.72 9.58 3.14
C TRP A 44 -4.20 8.20 2.75
N HIS A 45 -3.38 8.12 1.69
CA HIS A 45 -2.75 6.91 1.20
C HIS A 45 -1.26 7.14 0.98
N THR A 46 -0.44 6.12 1.26
CA THR A 46 1.00 6.15 1.01
C THR A 46 1.40 4.90 0.24
N GLY A 47 2.15 5.09 -0.83
CA GLY A 47 2.71 4.03 -1.67
C GLY A 47 4.21 4.14 -1.84
N PHE A 48 4.83 3.07 -2.34
CA PHE A 48 6.22 3.07 -2.80
C PHE A 48 6.26 3.05 -4.31
N ALA A 49 7.12 3.87 -4.92
CA ALA A 49 7.47 3.71 -6.33
C ALA A 49 8.87 3.10 -6.50
N VAL A 50 8.91 2.00 -7.25
CA VAL A 50 10.11 1.22 -7.58
C VAL A 50 10.26 1.07 -9.08
N ARG A 51 11.46 0.73 -9.56
CA ARG A 51 11.66 0.46 -10.99
C ARG A 51 10.88 -0.78 -11.40
N ALA A 52 10.13 -0.66 -12.49
CA ALA A 52 9.30 -1.76 -13.00
C ALA A 52 10.15 -2.98 -13.39
N ALA A 53 11.33 -2.77 -13.99
CA ALA A 53 12.23 -3.84 -14.38
C ALA A 53 12.64 -4.74 -13.20
N ASP A 54 12.90 -4.16 -12.03
CA ASP A 54 13.35 -4.91 -10.86
C ASP A 54 12.23 -5.79 -10.29
N LEU A 55 11.00 -5.26 -10.24
CA LEU A 55 9.85 -6.04 -9.77
C LEU A 55 9.40 -7.07 -10.82
N ASN A 56 9.51 -6.74 -12.11
CA ASN A 56 9.23 -7.67 -13.21
C ASN A 56 10.15 -8.90 -13.18
N ALA A 57 11.41 -8.74 -12.74
CA ALA A 57 12.33 -9.87 -12.57
C ALA A 57 11.85 -10.86 -11.48
N LEU A 58 11.08 -10.37 -10.50
CA LEU A 58 10.50 -11.19 -9.43
C LEU A 58 9.09 -11.69 -9.75
N ILE A 59 8.35 -10.93 -10.56
CA ILE A 59 6.94 -11.12 -10.91
C ILE A 59 6.74 -10.86 -12.42
N PRO A 60 7.07 -11.82 -13.29
CA PRO A 60 7.02 -11.63 -14.74
C PRO A 60 5.63 -11.27 -15.29
N GLU A 61 4.56 -11.66 -14.58
CA GLU A 61 3.17 -11.33 -14.92
C GLU A 61 2.91 -9.82 -14.97
N LEU A 62 3.65 -9.02 -14.21
CA LEU A 62 3.53 -7.56 -14.26
C LEU A 62 4.03 -7.01 -15.59
N ALA A 63 5.12 -7.54 -16.14
CA ALA A 63 5.62 -7.13 -17.47
C ALA A 63 4.62 -7.44 -18.58
N LEU A 64 3.86 -8.55 -18.45
CA LEU A 64 2.81 -8.92 -19.39
C LEU A 64 1.59 -8.00 -19.28
N ARG A 65 1.23 -7.58 -18.06
CA ARG A 65 0.10 -6.65 -17.83
C ARG A 65 0.46 -5.20 -18.19
N PHE A 66 1.69 -4.80 -17.93
CA PHE A 66 2.17 -3.42 -18.01
C PHE A 66 3.44 -3.36 -18.87
N PRO A 67 3.33 -3.60 -20.19
CA PRO A 67 4.49 -3.65 -21.06
C PRO A 67 5.16 -2.28 -21.16
N HIS A 68 6.50 -2.27 -21.20
CA HIS A 68 7.32 -1.08 -21.44
C HIS A 68 7.14 0.06 -20.42
N LYS A 69 6.94 -0.28 -19.14
CA LYS A 69 6.82 0.70 -18.05
C LYS A 69 8.14 0.92 -17.33
N GLN A 70 8.39 2.14 -16.86
CA GLN A 70 9.60 2.48 -16.10
C GLN A 70 9.43 2.27 -14.59
N PHE A 71 8.25 2.58 -14.06
CA PHE A 71 7.97 2.52 -12.64
C PHE A 71 6.65 1.84 -12.33
N TYR A 72 6.58 1.27 -11.13
CA TYR A 72 5.33 0.90 -10.48
C TYR A 72 5.21 1.66 -9.17
N GLU A 73 4.05 2.24 -8.90
CA GLU A 73 3.64 2.66 -7.56
C GLU A 73 2.79 1.55 -6.95
N ILE A 74 3.08 1.20 -5.71
CA ILE A 74 2.48 0.08 -4.99
C ILE A 74 1.93 0.57 -3.66
N GLY A 75 0.66 0.28 -3.42
CA GLY A 75 -0.05 0.59 -2.18
C GLY A 75 -0.88 -0.57 -1.66
N TRP A 76 -1.15 -0.60 -0.36
CA TRP A 76 -1.95 -1.63 0.30
C TRP A 76 -3.20 -1.02 0.94
N GLY A 77 -4.28 -1.80 1.03
CA GLY A 77 -5.48 -1.39 1.73
C GLY A 77 -6.44 -2.55 1.97
N ASP A 78 -7.50 -2.29 2.74
CA ASP A 78 -8.59 -3.24 2.92
C ASP A 78 -9.31 -3.51 1.59
N ALA A 79 -9.59 -4.78 1.30
CA ALA A 79 -10.15 -5.23 0.03
C ALA A 79 -11.53 -4.63 -0.28
N GLY A 80 -12.35 -4.38 0.76
CA GLY A 80 -13.68 -3.81 0.59
C GLY A 80 -13.64 -2.30 0.51
N PHE A 81 -12.84 -1.65 1.35
CA PHE A 81 -12.73 -0.20 1.43
C PHE A 81 -11.95 0.38 0.24
N TYR A 82 -10.78 -0.18 -0.06
CA TYR A 82 -9.85 0.44 -1.01
C TYR A 82 -10.33 0.35 -2.46
N GLN A 83 -11.15 -0.66 -2.77
CA GLN A 83 -11.73 -0.86 -4.10
C GLN A 83 -13.12 -0.22 -4.24
N ALA A 84 -13.64 0.46 -3.22
CA ALA A 84 -15.00 0.98 -3.26
C ALA A 84 -15.12 2.25 -4.09
N ASN A 85 -16.17 2.32 -4.91
CA ASN A 85 -16.51 3.52 -5.69
C ASN A 85 -16.99 4.68 -4.81
N GLN A 86 -17.54 4.37 -3.63
CA GLN A 86 -18.01 5.36 -2.66
C GLN A 86 -17.63 4.92 -1.26
N ILE A 87 -16.97 5.82 -0.53
CA ILE A 87 -16.63 5.62 0.88
C ILE A 87 -17.85 6.00 1.71
N THR A 88 -18.43 5.03 2.42
CA THR A 88 -19.58 5.23 3.31
C THR A 88 -19.17 4.92 4.76
N THR A 89 -19.84 5.53 5.73
CA THR A 89 -19.57 5.28 7.16
C THR A 89 -19.69 3.80 7.52
N GLY A 90 -20.68 3.10 6.96
CA GLY A 90 -20.84 1.66 7.16
C GLY A 90 -19.67 0.85 6.60
N LEU A 91 -19.13 1.25 5.45
CA LEU A 91 -17.94 0.62 4.86
C LEU A 91 -16.69 0.90 5.69
N THR A 92 -16.50 2.13 6.20
CA THR A 92 -15.41 2.48 7.10
C THR A 92 -15.44 1.61 8.36
N LEU A 93 -16.60 1.52 9.03
CA LEU A 93 -16.75 0.68 10.23
C LEU A 93 -16.50 -0.79 9.92
N ARG A 94 -16.98 -1.28 8.77
CA ARG A 94 -16.71 -2.66 8.35
C ARG A 94 -15.22 -2.88 8.13
N ALA A 95 -14.51 -1.99 7.45
CA ALA A 95 -13.07 -2.14 7.25
C ALA A 95 -12.31 -2.18 8.59
N MET A 96 -12.71 -1.37 9.57
CA MET A 96 -12.08 -1.31 10.89
C MET A 96 -12.29 -2.56 11.75
N PHE A 97 -13.47 -3.19 11.68
CA PHE A 97 -13.85 -4.27 12.62
C PHE A 97 -14.04 -5.64 11.96
N TRP A 98 -14.31 -5.68 10.66
CA TRP A 98 -14.62 -6.88 9.87
C TRP A 98 -14.02 -6.77 8.45
N SER A 99 -12.71 -6.51 8.40
CA SER A 99 -11.96 -6.50 7.14
C SER A 99 -12.20 -7.79 6.35
N SER A 100 -12.41 -7.64 5.04
CA SER A 100 -12.57 -8.78 4.12
C SER A 100 -11.24 -9.26 3.53
N GLY A 101 -10.11 -8.79 4.06
CA GLY A 101 -8.76 -9.10 3.60
C GLY A 101 -8.05 -7.87 3.05
N SER A 102 -6.83 -8.08 2.57
CA SER A 102 -5.97 -7.04 1.99
C SER A 102 -5.99 -7.09 0.45
N VAL A 103 -5.77 -5.94 -0.18
CA VAL A 103 -5.45 -5.81 -1.61
C VAL A 103 -4.19 -4.98 -1.81
N VAL A 104 -3.51 -5.25 -2.91
CA VAL A 104 -2.37 -4.48 -3.39
C VAL A 104 -2.78 -3.75 -4.66
N HIS A 105 -2.70 -2.42 -4.65
CA HIS A 105 -2.90 -1.58 -5.81
C HIS A 105 -1.55 -1.34 -6.50
N ILE A 106 -1.46 -1.63 -7.79
CA ILE A 106 -0.25 -1.39 -8.59
C ILE A 106 -0.60 -0.46 -9.75
N VAL A 107 0.09 0.69 -9.81
CA VAL A 107 -0.05 1.71 -10.85
C VAL A 107 1.22 1.76 -11.68
N SER A 108 1.08 1.73 -13.00
CA SER A 108 2.23 1.76 -13.92
C SER A 108 2.36 3.08 -14.66
N PHE A 109 3.58 3.59 -14.76
CA PHE A 109 3.87 4.88 -15.38
C PHE A 109 5.32 4.96 -15.91
N ASN A 110 5.61 5.99 -16.70
CA ASN A 110 6.90 6.17 -17.38
C ASN A 110 7.64 7.43 -16.96
N GLU A 111 6.94 8.41 -16.43
CA GLU A 111 7.48 9.69 -16.04
C GLU A 111 8.25 9.57 -14.71
N ASN A 112 9.12 10.54 -14.43
CA ASN A 112 9.73 10.63 -13.10
C ASN A 112 8.60 10.72 -12.04
N PRO A 113 8.69 10.01 -10.90
CA PRO A 113 7.64 10.04 -9.89
C PRO A 113 7.24 11.44 -9.41
N ASN A 114 8.17 12.39 -9.34
CA ASN A 114 7.85 13.79 -8.96
C ASN A 114 6.99 14.53 -9.99
N ILE A 115 7.06 14.11 -11.25
CA ILE A 115 6.27 14.69 -12.35
C ILE A 115 4.92 13.97 -12.45
N TYR A 116 4.92 12.64 -12.42
CA TYR A 116 3.68 11.86 -12.52
C TYR A 116 2.72 12.15 -11.36
N PHE A 117 3.26 12.34 -10.15
CA PHE A 117 2.52 12.62 -8.93
C PHE A 117 2.69 14.06 -8.45
N GLU A 118 2.56 15.04 -9.35
CA GLU A 118 2.76 16.47 -9.06
C GLU A 118 1.85 17.02 -7.94
N GLN A 119 0.69 16.39 -7.70
CA GLN A 119 -0.27 16.77 -6.67
C GLN A 119 -0.03 16.07 -5.32
N SER A 120 0.96 15.17 -5.26
CA SER A 120 1.27 14.36 -4.09
C SER A 120 2.61 14.76 -3.48
N THR A 121 2.83 14.41 -2.22
CA THR A 121 4.16 14.58 -1.62
C THR A 121 5.03 13.38 -2.03
N VAL A 122 6.08 13.63 -2.81
CA VAL A 122 7.02 12.61 -3.25
C VAL A 122 8.36 12.81 -2.54
N GLN A 123 8.85 11.76 -1.89
CA GLN A 123 10.13 11.76 -1.19
C GLN A 123 11.05 10.70 -1.81
N LEU A 124 12.22 11.13 -2.29
CA LEU A 124 13.26 10.23 -2.75
C LEU A 124 14.10 9.77 -1.55
N ILE A 125 14.19 8.46 -1.38
CA ILE A 125 15.06 7.80 -0.41
C ILE A 125 16.14 7.04 -1.18
N LYS A 126 17.39 7.34 -0.85
CA LYS A 126 18.57 6.61 -1.36
C LYS A 126 18.83 5.40 -0.49
N THR A 127 18.72 4.19 -1.03
CA THR A 127 18.86 2.95 -0.24
C THR A 127 19.98 2.05 -0.76
N ASN A 128 20.48 1.16 0.11
CA ASN A 128 21.41 0.12 -0.29
C ASN A 128 20.68 -1.08 -0.95
N PRO A 129 21.40 -1.93 -1.70
CA PRO A 129 20.84 -3.10 -2.37
C PRO A 129 20.07 -4.06 -1.45
N ASP A 130 20.58 -4.34 -0.24
CA ASP A 130 19.98 -5.32 0.67
C ASP A 130 18.58 -4.87 1.13
N ALA A 131 18.45 -3.61 1.53
CA ALA A 131 17.19 -3.04 1.97
C ALA A 131 16.20 -2.91 0.80
N TYR A 132 16.67 -2.53 -0.39
CA TYR A 132 15.82 -2.47 -1.58
C TYR A 132 15.31 -3.85 -2.00
N ASN A 133 16.18 -4.85 -2.04
CA ASN A 133 15.79 -6.23 -2.35
C ASN A 133 14.82 -6.79 -1.31
N SER A 134 15.02 -6.47 -0.03
CA SER A 134 14.08 -6.84 1.04
C SER A 134 12.68 -6.23 0.81
N LEU A 135 12.61 -4.97 0.37
CA LEU A 135 11.35 -4.34 -0.02
C LEU A 135 10.70 -5.02 -1.23
N LEU A 136 11.46 -5.32 -2.29
CA LEU A 136 10.92 -5.99 -3.47
C LEU A 136 10.38 -7.39 -3.14
N GLN A 137 11.08 -8.14 -2.26
CA GLN A 137 10.58 -9.42 -1.76
C GLN A 137 9.32 -9.24 -0.91
N PHE A 138 9.26 -8.23 -0.06
CA PHE A 138 8.05 -7.91 0.71
C PHE A 138 6.86 -7.58 -0.22
N ILE A 139 7.07 -6.82 -1.28
CA ILE A 139 6.02 -6.53 -2.28
C ILE A 139 5.56 -7.84 -2.94
N LYS A 140 6.50 -8.70 -3.35
CA LYS A 140 6.17 -10.01 -3.93
C LYS A 140 5.36 -10.88 -2.97
N THR A 141 5.79 -11.02 -1.73
CA THR A 141 5.11 -11.87 -0.74
C THR A 141 3.80 -11.28 -0.21
N SER A 142 3.58 -9.97 -0.42
CA SER A 142 2.29 -9.33 -0.15
C SER A 142 1.21 -9.73 -1.15
N LEU A 143 1.58 -10.20 -2.35
CA LEU A 143 0.64 -10.61 -3.39
C LEU A 143 0.25 -12.07 -3.20
N LYS A 144 -1.04 -12.35 -3.11
CA LYS A 144 -1.57 -13.71 -3.04
C LYS A 144 -1.49 -14.36 -4.42
N THR A 145 -1.03 -15.60 -4.45
CA THR A 145 -0.97 -16.41 -5.66
C THR A 145 -2.02 -17.53 -5.65
N ASP A 146 -2.43 -17.94 -6.85
CA ASP A 146 -3.27 -19.12 -7.05
C ASP A 146 -2.46 -20.44 -6.97
N ASN A 147 -3.12 -21.57 -7.20
CA ASN A 147 -2.48 -22.90 -7.22
C ASN A 147 -1.45 -23.07 -8.36
N THR A 148 -1.42 -22.17 -9.35
CA THR A 148 -0.44 -22.12 -10.43
C THR A 148 0.70 -21.14 -10.15
N GLN A 149 0.78 -20.60 -8.93
CA GLN A 149 1.74 -19.58 -8.49
C GLN A 149 1.61 -18.22 -9.20
N ARG A 150 0.47 -17.93 -9.83
CA ARG A 150 0.22 -16.64 -10.48
C ARG A 150 -0.49 -15.68 -9.54
N ILE A 151 -0.17 -14.39 -9.63
CA ILE A 151 -0.83 -13.36 -8.82
C ILE A 151 -2.31 -13.25 -9.20
N ILE A 152 -3.18 -13.15 -8.19
CA ILE A 152 -4.63 -13.10 -8.38
C ILE A 152 -5.05 -11.66 -8.66
N LYS A 153 -5.64 -11.42 -9.85
CA LYS A 153 -6.16 -10.10 -10.24
C LYS A 153 -7.52 -9.84 -9.59
N GLU A 154 -7.71 -8.60 -9.17
CA GLU A 154 -8.96 -8.08 -8.62
C GLU A 154 -9.54 -7.00 -9.56
N ASN A 155 -10.26 -6.01 -9.02
CA ASN A 155 -10.84 -4.93 -9.82
C ASN A 155 -9.77 -4.06 -10.50
N LYS A 156 -10.20 -3.32 -11.54
CA LYS A 156 -9.37 -2.26 -12.11
C LYS A 156 -8.98 -1.27 -11.00
N GLY A 157 -7.75 -0.77 -11.06
CA GLY A 157 -7.29 0.20 -10.08
C GLY A 157 -7.97 1.57 -10.23
N ILE A 158 -7.87 2.38 -9.17
CA ILE A 158 -8.64 3.62 -9.02
C ILE A 158 -8.13 4.81 -9.85
N TYR A 159 -6.91 4.77 -10.38
CA TYR A 159 -6.35 5.82 -11.23
C TYR A 159 -5.21 5.31 -12.12
N GLY A 160 -4.89 6.05 -13.19
CA GLY A 160 -3.83 5.69 -14.13
C GLY A 160 -4.04 4.32 -14.81
N ASP A 161 -2.97 3.79 -15.41
CA ASP A 161 -2.94 2.40 -15.87
C ASP A 161 -2.57 1.49 -14.69
N SER A 162 -3.59 1.03 -13.97
CA SER A 162 -3.45 0.31 -12.72
C SER A 162 -4.38 -0.89 -12.57
N GLN A 163 -4.07 -1.73 -11.59
CA GLN A 163 -4.77 -2.99 -11.31
C GLN A 163 -4.68 -3.28 -9.81
N PHE A 164 -5.80 -3.71 -9.19
CA PHE A 164 -5.73 -4.34 -7.88
C PHE A 164 -5.40 -5.83 -8.01
N TYR A 165 -4.70 -6.34 -7.03
CA TYR A 165 -4.40 -7.76 -6.85
C TYR A 165 -4.76 -8.17 -5.41
N THR A 166 -5.16 -9.43 -5.24
CA THR A 166 -5.46 -9.97 -3.92
C THR A 166 -4.19 -9.95 -3.06
N GLY A 167 -4.29 -9.37 -1.86
CA GLY A 167 -3.19 -9.33 -0.89
C GLY A 167 -3.19 -10.52 0.06
N VAL A 168 -2.05 -10.76 0.70
CA VAL A 168 -1.93 -11.69 1.83
C VAL A 168 -2.26 -10.96 3.13
N GLY A 169 -3.04 -11.60 4.01
CA GLY A 169 -3.40 -11.06 5.32
C GLY A 169 -4.59 -10.09 5.31
N ASN A 170 -4.67 -9.29 6.36
CA ASN A 170 -5.68 -8.24 6.55
C ASN A 170 -4.97 -6.87 6.64
N TYR A 171 -5.72 -5.79 6.41
CA TYR A 171 -5.23 -4.42 6.48
C TYR A 171 -5.78 -3.71 7.72
#